data_AF-A0A945Z8H2-F1
#
_entry.id   AF-A0A945Z8H2-F1
#
_cell.length_a   1.000
_cell.length_b   1.000
_cell.length_c   1.000
_cell.angle_alpha   90.00
_cell.angle_beta   90.00
_cell.angle_gamma   90.00
#
_symmetry.space_group_name_H-M   'P 1'
#
loop_
_entity.id
_entity.type
_entity.pdbx_description
1 polymer ?
#
loop_
_entity_poly.entity_id
_entity_poly.type
_entity_poly.pdbx_seq_one_letter_code
_entity_poly.pdbx_strand_id
1 'polypeptide(L)'
;MYGALLAYFLKWKEALFYQIFSSPIAKYLIIIGLLLSYSWVLISPNSHFYVWVFFRTLFEIFCAGLSGLTVIGFKGGIGRILENRWLLRGGVLSYAIYLLHNFVPGILMGIKKLELPLFFNLLVYFIVTIILSELVHRLVERPVRKMGDRFRLELTKESSPPK
;
A
#
# COMPACT_ATOMS: atom_id res chain seq x y z
N MET A 1 8.49 4.11 8.54
CA MET A 1 8.62 5.40 9.27
C MET A 1 8.09 6.58 8.46
N TYR A 2 8.43 6.70 7.18
CA TYR A 2 8.01 7.83 6.32
C TYR A 2 6.49 8.01 6.18
N GLY A 3 5.70 6.93 6.19
CA GLY A 3 4.24 7.04 6.16
C GLY A 3 3.64 7.71 7.40
N ALA A 4 4.20 7.47 8.59
CA ALA A 4 3.75 8.14 9.81
C ALA A 4 4.07 9.64 9.80
N LEU A 5 5.24 9.98 9.26
CA LEU A 5 5.64 11.37 9.03
C LEU A 5 4.70 12.05 8.01
N LEU A 6 4.37 11.38 6.90
CA LEU A 6 3.42 11.88 5.92
C LEU A 6 2.03 12.11 6.53
N ALA A 7 1.55 11.17 7.35
CA ALA A 7 0.28 11.30 8.07
C ALA A 7 0.30 12.44 9.09
N TYR A 8 1.43 12.64 9.78
CA TYR A 8 1.63 13.77 10.68
C TYR A 8 1.57 15.11 9.92
N PHE A 9 2.27 15.22 8.78
CA PHE A 9 2.23 16.40 7.93
C PHE A 9 0.83 16.69 7.41
N LEU A 10 0.11 15.66 6.95
CA LEU A 10 -1.27 15.81 6.48
C LEU A 10 -2.20 16.32 7.59
N LYS A 11 -2.05 15.82 8.83
CA LYS A 11 -2.91 16.17 9.96
C LYS A 11 -2.62 17.56 10.55
N TRP A 12 -1.35 17.93 10.68
CA TRP A 12 -0.94 19.12 11.45
C TRP A 12 -0.36 20.25 10.61
N LYS A 13 0.02 19.98 9.36
CA LYS A 13 0.67 20.93 8.44
C LYS A 13 0.07 20.80 7.03
N GLU A 14 -1.25 20.71 6.96
CA GLU A 14 -2.01 20.46 5.74
C GLU A 14 -1.67 21.44 4.60
N ALA A 15 -1.60 22.74 4.89
CA ALA A 15 -1.27 23.76 3.89
C ALA A 15 0.11 23.54 3.24
N LEU A 16 1.12 23.20 4.04
CA LEU A 16 2.48 22.87 3.57
C LEU A 16 2.45 21.58 2.74
N PHE A 17 1.69 20.58 3.16
CA PHE A 17 1.53 19.33 2.42
C PHE A 17 0.98 19.59 1.02
N TYR A 18 -0.14 20.30 0.90
CA TYR A 18 -0.73 20.62 -0.40
C TYR A 18 0.17 21.52 -1.24
N GLN A 19 0.88 22.49 -0.65
CA GLN A 19 1.81 23.35 -1.37
C GLN A 19 2.95 22.55 -2.02
N ILE A 20 3.55 21.62 -1.28
CA ILE A 20 4.66 20.78 -1.76
C ILE A 20 4.18 19.84 -2.87
N PHE A 21 3.12 19.07 -2.62
CA PHE A 21 2.69 18.00 -3.53
C PHE A 21 1.82 18.47 -4.70
N SER A 22 1.26 19.69 -4.65
CA SER A 22 0.55 20.27 -5.81
C SER A 22 1.49 20.80 -6.88
N SER A 23 2.76 21.06 -6.55
CA SER A 23 3.73 21.61 -7.49
C SER A 23 4.06 20.60 -8.59
N PRO A 24 4.10 21.00 -9.88
CA PRO A 24 4.48 20.10 -10.96
C PRO A 24 5.93 19.65 -10.83
N ILE A 25 6.80 20.51 -10.29
CA ILE A 25 8.22 20.20 -10.04
C ILE A 25 8.36 19.04 -9.06
N ALA A 26 7.60 19.07 -7.96
CA ALA A 26 7.63 17.99 -6.96
C ALA A 26 7.19 16.66 -7.57
N LYS A 27 6.16 16.66 -8.43
CA LYS A 27 5.71 15.46 -9.15
C LYS A 27 6.82 14.84 -9.99
N TYR A 28 7.48 15.65 -10.82
CA TYR A 28 8.58 15.17 -11.65
C TYR A 28 9.77 14.70 -10.82
N LEU A 29 10.14 15.44 -9.76
CA LEU A 29 11.22 15.05 -8.85
C LEU A 29 10.96 13.69 -8.18
N ILE A 30 9.73 13.44 -7.74
CA ILE A 30 9.35 12.16 -7.12
C ILE A 30 9.45 11.02 -8.14
N ILE A 31 8.90 11.20 -9.34
CA ILE A 31 8.89 10.16 -10.38
C ILE A 31 10.32 9.87 -10.88
N ILE A 32 11.09 10.90 -11.19
CA ILE A 32 12.49 10.76 -11.62
C ILE A 32 13.33 10.16 -10.50
N GLY A 33 13.15 10.61 -9.27
CA GLY A 33 13.83 10.06 -8.09
C GLY A 33 13.54 8.56 -7.90
N LEU A 34 12.28 8.14 -8.07
CA LEU A 34 11.92 6.71 -8.08
C LEU A 34 12.64 5.93 -9.17
N LEU A 35 12.60 6.43 -10.42
CA LEU A 35 13.22 5.75 -11.55
C LEU A 35 14.73 5.62 -11.38
N LEU A 36 15.41 6.68 -10.94
CA LEU A 36 16.86 6.67 -10.71
C LEU A 36 17.25 5.73 -9.56
N SER A 37 16.56 5.83 -8.42
CA SER A 37 16.84 4.98 -7.26
C SER A 37 16.55 3.51 -7.54
N TYR A 38 15.47 3.20 -8.27
CA TYR A 38 15.16 1.83 -8.68
C TYR A 38 16.16 1.28 -9.70
N SER A 39 16.52 2.07 -10.72
CA SER A 39 17.50 1.66 -11.73
C SER A 39 18.86 1.37 -11.10
N TRP A 40 19.25 2.16 -10.09
CA TRP A 40 20.48 1.93 -9.35
C TRP A 40 20.50 0.58 -8.62
N VAL A 41 19.40 0.24 -7.94
CA VAL A 41 19.25 -1.05 -7.24
C VAL A 41 19.39 -2.22 -8.20
N LEU A 42 18.91 -2.09 -9.44
CA LEU A 42 19.02 -3.15 -10.46
C LEU A 42 20.45 -3.31 -11.01
N ILE A 43 21.17 -2.21 -11.23
CA ILE A 43 22.50 -2.23 -11.86
C ILE A 43 23.59 -2.61 -10.86
N SER A 44 23.41 -2.29 -9.58
CA SER A 44 24.43 -2.48 -8.53
C SER A 44 23.98 -3.41 -7.39
N PRO A 45 23.61 -4.67 -7.68
CA PRO A 45 23.13 -5.62 -6.67
C PRO A 45 24.21 -5.97 -5.62
N ASN A 46 25.49 -5.87 -5.98
CA ASN A 46 26.63 -6.16 -5.11
C ASN A 46 27.31 -4.90 -4.54
N SER A 47 26.57 -3.79 -4.44
CA SER A 47 27.10 -2.56 -3.83
C SER A 47 27.42 -2.79 -2.34
N HIS A 48 28.44 -2.08 -1.83
CA HIS A 48 28.78 -2.14 -0.40
C HIS A 48 27.56 -1.83 0.46
N PHE A 49 27.46 -2.48 1.62
CA PHE A 49 26.32 -2.37 2.56
C PHE A 49 25.81 -0.94 2.75
N TYR A 50 26.72 0.03 2.97
CA TYR A 50 26.37 1.43 3.16
C TYR A 50 25.68 2.08 1.94
N VAL A 51 26.15 1.78 0.73
CA VAL A 51 25.58 2.30 -0.52
C VAL A 51 24.19 1.70 -0.71
N TRP A 52 24.03 0.40 -0.45
CA TRP A 52 22.75 -0.27 -0.55
C TRP A 52 21.71 0.30 0.42
N VAL A 53 22.08 0.50 1.70
CA VAL A 53 21.20 1.11 2.70
C VAL A 53 20.82 2.54 2.29
N PHE A 54 21.77 3.33 1.81
CA PHE A 54 21.53 4.71 1.38
C PHE A 54 20.51 4.80 0.25
N PHE A 55 20.72 4.05 -0.84
CA PHE A 55 19.80 4.06 -1.99
C PHE A 55 18.43 3.46 -1.67
N ARG A 56 18.39 2.44 -0.81
CA ARG A 56 17.12 1.89 -0.29
C ARG A 56 16.34 2.94 0.51
N THR A 57 17.03 3.70 1.35
CA THR A 57 16.43 4.79 2.14
C THR A 57 15.89 5.89 1.22
N LEU A 58 16.65 6.29 0.20
CA LEU A 58 16.19 7.25 -0.81
C LEU A 58 14.96 6.75 -1.56
N PHE A 59 14.97 5.49 -1.99
CA PHE A 59 13.82 4.87 -2.65
C PHE A 59 12.57 4.92 -1.76
N GLU A 60 12.70 4.58 -0.48
CA GLU A 60 11.59 4.65 0.48
C GLU A 60 11.05 6.09 0.66
N ILE A 61 11.92 7.11 0.65
CA ILE A 61 11.50 8.52 0.68
C ILE A 61 10.67 8.86 -0.55
N PHE A 62 11.11 8.46 -1.74
CA PHE A 62 10.36 8.73 -2.96
C PHE A 62 9.06 7.93 -3.04
N CYS A 63 9.02 6.70 -2.53
CA CYS A 63 7.77 5.93 -2.38
C CYS A 63 6.78 6.61 -1.43
N ALA A 64 7.27 7.18 -0.33
CA ALA A 64 6.44 7.99 0.56
C ALA A 64 5.94 9.26 -0.15
N GLY A 65 6.78 9.90 -0.97
CA GLY A 65 6.38 11.01 -1.82
C GLY A 65 5.29 10.63 -2.82
N LEU A 66 5.41 9.48 -3.47
CA LEU A 66 4.38 8.95 -4.38
C LEU A 66 3.06 8.71 -3.65
N SER A 67 3.12 8.20 -2.42
CA SER A 67 1.95 8.05 -1.56
C SER A 67 1.33 9.42 -1.18
N GLY A 68 2.15 10.47 -1.07
CA GLY A 68 1.65 11.84 -0.89
C GLY A 68 0.93 12.36 -2.13
N LEU A 69 1.44 12.05 -3.33
CA LEU A 69 0.79 12.40 -4.59
C LEU A 69 -0.54 11.69 -4.79
N THR A 70 -0.66 10.42 -4.40
CA THR A 70 -1.92 9.68 -4.51
C THR A 70 -3.01 10.25 -3.59
N VAL A 71 -2.64 10.86 -2.45
CA VAL A 71 -3.59 11.54 -1.54
C VAL A 71 -4.22 12.79 -2.19
N ILE A 72 -3.45 13.56 -2.96
CA ILE A 72 -3.98 14.71 -3.70
C ILE A 72 -4.89 14.26 -4.87
N GLY A 73 -4.62 13.07 -5.39
CA GLY A 73 -5.34 12.51 -6.53
C GLY A 73 -4.73 12.95 -7.86
N PHE A 74 -4.90 12.09 -8.86
CA PHE A 74 -4.46 12.35 -10.23
C PHE A 74 -5.63 12.86 -11.06
N LYS A 75 -5.46 13.99 -11.75
CA LYS A 75 -6.45 14.50 -12.71
C LYS A 75 -6.20 13.93 -14.10
N GLY A 76 -7.26 13.75 -14.89
CA GLY A 76 -7.18 13.35 -16.30
C GLY A 76 -7.20 11.83 -16.53
N GLY A 77 -6.60 11.37 -17.63
CA GLY A 77 -6.66 9.97 -18.07
C GLY A 77 -6.06 8.97 -17.08
N ILE A 78 -4.94 9.34 -16.43
CA ILE A 78 -4.30 8.52 -15.39
C ILE A 78 -5.22 8.37 -14.17
N GLY A 79 -5.88 9.47 -13.75
CA GLY A 79 -6.86 9.43 -12.67
C GLY A 79 -7.99 8.44 -12.96
N ARG A 80 -8.53 8.45 -14.18
CA ARG A 80 -9.60 7.54 -14.59
C ARG A 80 -9.19 6.06 -14.52
N ILE A 81 -7.94 5.73 -14.81
CA ILE A 81 -7.42 4.36 -14.69
C ILE A 81 -7.27 3.98 -13.21
N LEU A 82 -6.72 4.89 -12.40
CA LEU A 82 -6.49 4.66 -10.97
C LEU A 82 -7.79 4.59 -10.15
N GLU A 83 -8.83 5.29 -10.58
CA GLU A 83 -10.16 5.28 -9.98
C GLU A 83 -11.05 4.13 -10.50
N ASN A 84 -10.51 3.21 -11.29
CA ASN A 84 -11.26 2.06 -11.75
C ASN A 84 -11.70 1.19 -10.56
N ARG A 85 -13.01 0.86 -10.52
CA ARG A 85 -13.63 0.01 -9.49
C ARG A 85 -12.85 -1.27 -9.18
N TRP A 86 -12.25 -1.91 -10.18
CA TRP A 86 -11.50 -3.15 -10.00
C TRP A 86 -10.16 -2.90 -9.33
N LEU A 87 -9.48 -1.81 -9.69
CA LEU A 87 -8.21 -1.42 -9.08
C LEU A 87 -8.43 -0.98 -7.63
N LEU A 88 -9.47 -0.19 -7.37
CA LEU A 88 -9.85 0.21 -6.01
C LEU A 88 -10.20 -1.01 -5.15
N ARG A 89 -10.96 -1.98 -5.70
CA ARG A 89 -11.28 -3.23 -5.00
C ARG A 89 -10.02 -4.07 -4.74
N GLY A 90 -9.10 -4.13 -5.71
CA GLY A 90 -7.79 -4.76 -5.52
C GLY A 90 -6.99 -4.09 -4.40
N GLY A 91 -7.02 -2.76 -4.31
CA GLY A 91 -6.42 -2.00 -3.22
C GLY A 91 -7.03 -2.34 -1.86
N VAL A 92 -8.36 -2.49 -1.76
CA VAL A 92 -9.03 -2.91 -0.53
C VAL A 92 -8.62 -4.33 -0.11
N LEU A 93 -8.51 -5.26 -1.07
CA LEU A 93 -8.09 -6.65 -0.80
C LEU A 93 -6.59 -6.80 -0.60
N SER A 94 -5.78 -5.79 -0.94
CA SER A 94 -4.32 -5.89 -0.92
C SER A 94 -3.76 -6.28 0.45
N TYR A 95 -4.39 -5.82 1.53
CA TYR A 95 -4.00 -6.18 2.89
C TYR A 95 -4.26 -7.66 3.20
N ALA A 96 -5.46 -8.16 2.89
CA ALA A 96 -5.78 -9.59 3.04
C ALA A 96 -4.86 -10.47 2.18
N ILE A 97 -4.58 -10.06 0.93
CA ILE A 97 -3.64 -10.75 0.04
C ILE A 97 -2.24 -10.76 0.67
N TYR A 98 -1.78 -9.63 1.20
CA TYR A 98 -0.49 -9.54 1.89
C TYR A 98 -0.41 -10.44 3.13
N LEU A 99 -1.49 -10.64 3.88
CA LEU A 99 -1.46 -11.60 4.98
C LEU A 99 -1.44 -13.06 4.47
N LEU A 100 -2.20 -13.35 3.42
CA LEU A 100 -2.45 -14.71 2.98
C LEU A 100 -1.42 -15.25 1.98
N HIS A 101 -0.66 -14.41 1.28
CA HIS A 101 0.26 -14.87 0.22
C HIS A 101 1.36 -15.83 0.72
N ASN A 102 1.76 -15.74 2.00
CA ASN A 102 2.68 -16.69 2.63
C ASN A 102 1.98 -17.88 3.29
N PHE A 103 0.71 -17.72 3.66
CA PHE A 103 -0.07 -18.73 4.35
C PHE A 103 -0.66 -19.77 3.38
N VAL A 104 -1.15 -19.31 2.23
CA VAL A 104 -1.77 -20.12 1.18
C VAL A 104 -0.83 -21.22 0.65
N PRO A 105 0.46 -20.94 0.35
CA PRO A 105 1.41 -21.99 -0.02
C PRO A 105 1.60 -23.02 1.08
N GLY A 106 1.67 -22.61 2.35
CA GLY A 106 1.83 -23.51 3.49
C GLY A 106 0.67 -24.50 3.63
N ILE A 107 -0.57 -24.03 3.46
CA ILE A 107 -1.76 -24.92 3.46
C ILE A 107 -1.72 -25.87 2.27
N LEU A 108 -1.48 -25.35 1.07
CA LEU A 108 -1.57 -26.14 -0.16
C LEU A 108 -0.44 -27.16 -0.29
N MET A 109 0.77 -26.84 0.17
CA MET A 109 1.88 -27.80 0.27
C MET A 109 1.57 -28.95 1.24
N GLY A 110 0.84 -28.68 2.33
CA GLY A 110 0.39 -29.71 3.28
C GLY A 110 -0.72 -30.61 2.74
N ILE A 111 -1.55 -30.11 1.82
CA ILE A 111 -2.71 -30.83 1.29
C ILE A 111 -2.36 -31.70 0.06
N LYS A 112 -1.33 -31.38 -0.73
CA LYS A 112 -0.91 -32.27 -1.83
C LYS A 112 0.43 -31.91 -2.48
N LYS A 113 1.20 -32.96 -2.82
CA LYS A 113 2.17 -32.95 -3.94
C LYS A 113 1.41 -32.86 -5.27
N LEU A 114 0.88 -31.68 -5.60
CA LEU A 114 0.31 -31.44 -6.92
C LEU A 114 1.48 -31.29 -7.91
N GLU A 115 1.79 -32.38 -8.61
CA GLU A 115 2.72 -32.40 -9.76
C GLU A 115 2.09 -31.71 -10.98
N LEU A 116 1.58 -30.50 -10.79
CA LEU A 116 1.11 -29.65 -11.86
C LEU A 116 2.28 -28.86 -12.46
N PRO A 117 2.22 -28.51 -13.75
CA PRO A 117 3.15 -27.56 -14.33
C PRO A 117 3.13 -26.23 -13.55
N LEU A 118 4.29 -25.57 -13.47
CA LEU A 118 4.50 -24.35 -12.68
C LEU A 118 3.40 -23.30 -12.88
N PHE A 119 2.98 -23.08 -14.12
CA PHE A 119 1.94 -22.11 -14.47
C PHE A 119 0.60 -22.42 -13.78
N PHE A 120 0.16 -23.67 -13.80
CA PHE A 120 -1.10 -24.08 -13.17
C PHE A 120 -1.01 -24.00 -11.65
N ASN A 121 0.14 -24.36 -11.07
CA ASN A 121 0.37 -24.17 -9.64
C ASN A 121 0.25 -22.69 -9.24
N LEU A 122 0.90 -21.78 -9.96
CA LEU A 122 0.79 -20.34 -9.72
C LEU A 122 -0.65 -19.84 -9.88
N LEU A 123 -1.37 -20.31 -10.90
CA LEU A 123 -2.76 -19.93 -11.12
C LEU A 123 -3.66 -20.38 -9.96
N VAL A 124 -3.50 -21.62 -9.50
CA VAL A 124 -4.22 -22.14 -8.34
C VAL A 124 -3.89 -21.35 -7.08
N TYR A 125 -2.60 -21.09 -6.82
CA TYR A 125 -2.17 -20.26 -5.68
C TYR A 125 -2.81 -18.87 -5.73
N PHE A 126 -2.80 -18.23 -6.89
CA PHE A 126 -3.37 -16.90 -7.08
C PHE A 126 -4.89 -16.89 -6.85
N ILE A 127 -5.62 -17.84 -7.45
CA ILE A 127 -7.07 -17.95 -7.31
C ILE A 127 -7.45 -18.21 -5.84
N VAL A 128 -6.80 -19.18 -5.19
CA VAL A 128 -7.06 -19.51 -3.78
C VAL A 128 -6.75 -18.31 -2.88
N THR A 129 -5.65 -17.61 -3.13
CA THR A 129 -5.29 -16.39 -2.38
C THR A 129 -6.36 -15.32 -2.53
N ILE A 130 -6.85 -15.05 -3.75
CA ILE A 130 -7.92 -14.07 -3.97
C ILE A 130 -9.21 -14.47 -3.25
N ILE A 131 -9.63 -15.73 -3.37
CA ILE A 131 -10.87 -16.22 -2.75
C ILE A 131 -10.79 -16.09 -1.23
N LEU A 132 -9.69 -16.57 -0.62
CA LEU A 132 -9.48 -16.45 0.81
C LEU A 132 -9.35 -14.99 1.27
N SER A 133 -8.72 -14.15 0.46
CA SER A 133 -8.59 -12.71 0.76
C SER A 133 -9.95 -12.02 0.79
N GLU A 134 -10.80 -12.29 -0.20
CA GLU A 134 -12.17 -11.77 -0.22
C GLU A 134 -12.99 -12.30 0.96
N LEU A 135 -12.80 -13.55 1.36
CA LEU A 135 -13.48 -14.16 2.50
C LEU A 135 -13.04 -13.54 3.83
N VAL A 136 -11.73 -13.39 4.05
CA VAL A 136 -11.16 -12.72 5.23
C VAL A 136 -11.62 -11.25 5.28
N HIS A 137 -11.59 -10.55 4.15
CA HIS A 137 -12.05 -9.17 4.09
C HIS A 137 -13.51 -9.03 4.52
N ARG A 138 -14.40 -9.93 4.05
CA ARG A 138 -15.83 -9.88 4.37
C ARG A 138 -16.15 -10.34 5.79
N LEU A 139 -15.51 -11.40 6.27
CA LEU A 139 -15.85 -12.06 7.53
C LEU A 139 -15.08 -11.51 8.73
N VAL A 140 -13.91 -10.92 8.52
CA VAL A 140 -13.03 -10.45 9.60
C VAL A 140 -12.83 -8.94 9.51
N GLU A 141 -12.26 -8.44 8.40
CA GLU A 141 -11.90 -7.02 8.33
C GLU A 141 -13.11 -6.09 8.38
N ARG A 142 -14.15 -6.39 7.60
CA ARG A 142 -15.37 -5.58 7.56
C ARG A 142 -16.09 -5.49 8.90
N PRO A 143 -16.35 -6.58 9.64
CA PRO A 143 -16.98 -6.48 10.96
C PRO A 143 -16.08 -5.81 12.00
N VAL A 144 -14.77 -6.11 12.02
CA VAL A 144 -13.83 -5.47 12.95
C VAL A 144 -13.79 -3.95 12.73
N ARG A 145 -13.76 -3.50 11.46
CA ARG A 145 -13.80 -2.07 11.13
C ARG A 145 -15.08 -1.41 11.62
N LYS A 146 -16.24 -2.06 11.42
CA LYS A 146 -17.53 -1.56 11.94
C LYS A 146 -17.56 -1.45 13.46
N MET A 147 -16.93 -2.39 14.17
CA MET A 147 -16.81 -2.33 15.63
C MET A 147 -15.91 -1.16 16.05
N GLY A 148 -14.76 -0.98 15.40
CA GLY A 148 -13.84 0.13 15.68
C GLY A 148 -14.48 1.51 15.47
N ASP A 149 -15.29 1.67 14.43
CA ASP A 149 -16.00 2.93 14.17
C ASP A 149 -17.00 3.27 15.29
N ARG A 150 -17.66 2.27 15.89
CA ARG A 150 -18.56 2.48 17.04
C ARG A 150 -17.81 3.00 18.26
N PHE A 151 -16.71 2.34 18.65
CA PHE A 151 -15.91 2.78 19.80
C PHE A 151 -15.32 4.18 19.61
N ARG A 152 -14.92 4.53 18.39
CA ARG A 152 -14.39 5.88 18.09
C ARG A 152 -15.44 6.98 18.27
N LEU A 153 -16.69 6.71 17.90
CA LEU A 153 -17.79 7.66 18.09
C LEU A 153 -18.11 7.87 19.57
N GLU A 154 -18.04 6.82 20.38
CA GLU A 154 -18.25 6.90 21.84
C GLU A 154 -17.19 7.78 22.52
N LEU A 155 -15.91 7.58 22.20
CA LEU A 155 -14.80 8.38 22.74
C LEU A 155 -14.87 9.86 22.36
N THR A 156 -15.35 10.17 21.15
CA THR A 156 -15.48 11.57 20.69
C THR A 156 -16.65 12.28 21.40
N LYS A 157 -17.68 11.52 21.78
CA LYS A 157 -18.85 12.03 22.50
C LYS A 157 -18.52 12.34 23.96
N GLU A 158 -17.68 11.54 24.61
CA GLU A 158 -17.21 11.78 25.98
C GLU A 158 -16.21 12.94 26.09
N SER A 159 -15.42 13.22 25.04
CA SER A 159 -14.44 14.32 25.04
C SER A 159 -15.03 15.72 24.73
N SER A 160 -16.35 15.82 24.53
CA SER A 160 -17.02 17.10 24.25
C SER A 160 -17.40 17.77 25.58
N PRO A 161 -17.01 19.03 25.86
CA PRO A 161 -17.31 19.67 27.14
C PRO A 161 -18.83 19.80 27.32
N PRO A 162 -19.35 19.65 28.57
CA PRO A 162 -20.74 19.90 28.86
C PRO A 162 -21.09 21.34 28.47
N LYS A 163 -22.17 21.51 27.71
CA LYS A 163 -22.74 22.82 27.34
C LYS A 163 -23.23 23.57 28.56
#